data_AF-A0A7V1JK60-F1
#
_entry.id   AF-A0A7V1JK60-F1
#
_cell.length_a   1.000
_cell.length_b   1.000
_cell.length_c   1.000
_cell.angle_alpha   90.00
_cell.angle_beta   90.00
_cell.angle_gamma   90.00
#
_symmetry.space_group_name_H-M   'P 1'
#
loop_
_entity.id
_entity.type
_entity.pdbx_description
1 polymer ?
#
loop_
_entity_poly.entity_id
_entity_poly.type
_entity_poly.pdbx_seq_one_letter_code
_entity_poly.pdbx_strand_id
1 'polypeptide(L)'
;MTALEWLAWVALLIVALAAGAAVTLSNGAVTRAIRRLERTYRRQKSLELEQLQAQAVARRRAEVEEILAQPGGWQQVLDQLLADALPEVGARVGPEGVLKVSAAPAPHFVVAGEKGLAYTFTTSPDALRKAGVFGRKNPVVPLDASLHPATRAEAQAVWDHLATRHVRQESIPVLPRQAGWFLVVCQAPAPKAARRAPGLPGRQRRRG
;
A
#
# COMPACT_ATOMS: atom_id res chain seq x y z
N MET A 1 51.33 65.23 -29.87
CA MET A 1 50.74 63.91 -30.16
C MET A 1 50.33 63.89 -31.62
N THR A 2 50.74 62.86 -32.36
CA THR A 2 50.42 62.75 -33.80
C THR A 2 49.11 61.99 -33.98
N ALA A 3 48.41 62.21 -35.10
CA ALA A 3 47.15 61.51 -35.41
C ALA A 3 47.30 59.98 -35.40
N LEU A 4 48.51 59.48 -35.65
CA LEU A 4 48.84 58.06 -35.65
C LEU A 4 48.78 57.44 -34.24
N GLU A 5 49.22 58.17 -33.21
CA GLU A 5 49.14 57.73 -31.81
C GLU A 5 47.70 57.63 -31.33
N TRP A 6 46.85 58.58 -31.75
CA TRP A 6 45.43 58.58 -31.44
C TRP A 6 44.71 57.38 -32.06
N LEU A 7 45.01 57.06 -33.31
CA LEU A 7 44.46 55.87 -33.97
C LEU A 7 44.90 54.57 -33.29
N ALA A 8 46.16 54.49 -32.84
CA ALA A 8 46.67 53.33 -32.11
C ALA A 8 45.92 53.13 -30.78
N TRP A 9 45.68 54.19 -30.01
CA TRP A 9 44.91 54.12 -28.76
C TRP A 9 43.45 53.71 -28.98
N VAL A 10 42.80 54.26 -30.00
CA VAL A 10 41.40 53.90 -30.33
C VAL A 10 41.31 52.44 -30.75
N ALA A 11 42.24 51.94 -31.57
CA ALA A 11 42.28 50.54 -31.98
C ALA A 11 42.45 49.61 -30.76
N LEU A 12 43.33 49.96 -29.82
CA LEU A 12 43.57 49.18 -28.60
C LEU A 12 42.31 49.13 -27.70
N LEU A 13 41.61 50.26 -27.58
CA LEU A 13 40.38 50.35 -26.78
C LEU A 13 39.22 49.55 -27.40
N ILE A 14 39.09 49.55 -28.73
CA ILE A 14 38.09 48.73 -29.45
C ILE A 14 38.39 47.25 -29.25
N VAL A 15 39.65 46.82 -29.37
CA VAL A 15 40.04 45.43 -29.15
C VAL A 15 39.77 45.00 -27.71
N ALA A 16 40.07 45.86 -26.73
CA ALA A 16 39.79 45.59 -25.32
C ALA A 16 38.28 45.47 -25.04
N LEU A 17 37.45 46.35 -25.61
CA LEU A 17 35.99 46.27 -25.50
C LEU A 17 35.42 45.02 -26.18
N ALA A 18 35.92 44.67 -27.38
CA ALA A 18 35.50 43.47 -28.10
C ALA A 18 35.87 42.20 -27.32
N ALA A 19 37.07 42.14 -26.73
CA ALA A 19 37.50 41.02 -25.90
C ALA A 19 36.65 40.91 -24.62
N GLY A 20 36.36 42.02 -23.94
CA GLY A 20 35.48 42.05 -22.76
C GLY A 20 34.04 41.61 -23.08
N ALA A 21 33.49 42.08 -24.20
CA ALA A 21 32.17 41.68 -24.68
C ALA A 21 32.12 40.18 -25.02
N ALA A 22 33.15 39.64 -25.66
CA ALA A 22 33.23 38.21 -25.99
C ALA A 22 33.25 37.32 -24.74
N VAL A 23 34.01 37.70 -23.69
CA VAL A 23 34.06 36.96 -22.42
C VAL A 23 32.72 36.99 -21.69
N THR A 24 32.05 38.15 -21.63
CA THR A 24 30.75 38.26 -20.94
C THR A 24 29.64 37.50 -21.65
N LEU A 25 29.59 37.54 -22.98
CA LEU A 25 28.64 36.77 -23.79
C LEU A 25 28.88 35.26 -23.65
N SER A 26 30.15 34.83 -23.62
CA SER A 26 30.53 33.42 -23.39
C SER A 26 30.07 32.93 -22.01
N ASN A 27 30.36 33.69 -20.94
CA ASN A 27 29.94 33.34 -19.58
C ASN A 27 28.40 33.30 -19.43
N GLY A 28 27.69 34.20 -20.12
CA GLY A 28 26.23 34.21 -20.16
C GLY A 28 25.62 33.02 -20.93
N ALA A 29 26.33 32.48 -21.93
CA ALA A 29 25.92 31.28 -22.66
C ALA A 29 26.17 30.01 -21.82
N VAL A 30 27.34 29.92 -21.18
CA VAL A 30 27.71 28.79 -20.29
C VAL A 30 26.75 28.67 -19.12
N THR A 31 26.42 29.77 -18.43
CA THR A 31 25.46 29.75 -17.31
C THR A 31 24.04 29.34 -17.74
N ARG A 32 23.59 29.75 -18.93
CA ARG A 32 22.31 29.31 -19.51
C ARG A 32 22.33 27.82 -19.86
N ALA A 33 23.45 27.31 -20.38
CA ALA A 33 23.61 25.89 -20.67
C ALA A 33 23.58 25.04 -19.39
N ILE A 34 24.32 25.44 -18.34
CA ILE A 34 24.33 24.77 -17.04
C ILE A 34 22.91 24.70 -16.45
N ARG A 35 22.17 25.81 -16.43
CA ARG A 35 20.78 25.84 -15.93
C ARG A 35 19.84 24.94 -16.74
N ARG A 36 20.05 24.81 -18.05
CA ARG A 36 19.26 23.88 -18.90
C ARG A 36 19.60 22.43 -18.56
N LEU A 37 20.88 22.10 -18.45
CA LEU A 37 21.39 20.79 -18.06
C LEU A 37 20.86 20.35 -16.68
N GLU A 38 20.85 21.23 -15.70
CA GLU A 38 20.29 20.93 -14.38
C GLU A 38 18.79 20.60 -14.44
N ARG A 39 18.02 21.35 -15.23
CA ARG A 39 16.58 21.11 -15.39
C ARG A 39 16.30 19.79 -16.11
N THR A 40 17.06 19.47 -17.16
CA THR A 40 16.91 18.20 -17.87
C THR A 40 17.33 17.03 -16.99
N TYR A 41 18.44 17.17 -16.25
CA TYR A 41 18.91 16.14 -15.32
C TYR A 41 17.91 15.87 -14.20
N ARG A 42 17.33 16.90 -13.57
CA ARG A 42 16.29 16.73 -12.53
C ARG A 42 15.05 16.02 -13.07
N ARG A 43 14.60 16.36 -14.27
CA ARG A 43 13.45 15.70 -14.92
C ARG A 43 13.74 14.26 -15.29
N GLN A 44 14.93 13.98 -15.81
CA GLN A 44 15.34 12.62 -16.13
C GLN A 44 15.41 11.77 -14.86
N LYS A 45 16.02 12.30 -13.80
CA LYS A 45 16.12 11.61 -12.52
C LYS A 45 14.75 11.34 -11.89
N SER A 46 13.80 12.27 -11.99
CA SER A 46 12.43 12.01 -11.50
C SER A 46 11.73 10.90 -12.29
N LEU A 47 11.89 10.87 -13.62
CA LEU A 47 11.33 9.81 -14.46
C LEU A 47 11.98 8.45 -14.16
N GLU A 48 13.30 8.40 -13.97
CA GLU A 48 14.00 7.18 -13.59
C GLU A 48 13.51 6.65 -12.24
N LEU A 49 13.32 7.52 -11.25
CA LEU A 49 12.77 7.13 -9.94
C LEU A 49 11.32 6.61 -10.05
N GLU A 50 10.47 7.27 -10.83
CA GLU A 50 9.11 6.82 -11.10
C GLU A 50 9.09 5.45 -11.79
N GLN A 51 9.98 5.24 -12.77
CA GLN A 51 10.11 3.94 -13.46
C GLN A 51 10.59 2.84 -12.52
N LEU A 52 11.60 3.10 -11.69
CA LEU A 52 12.09 2.15 -10.70
C LEU A 52 11.00 1.78 -9.69
N GLN A 53 10.22 2.76 -9.23
CA GLN A 53 9.10 2.50 -8.33
C GLN A 53 8.00 1.67 -9.01
N ALA A 54 7.64 1.99 -10.25
CA ALA A 54 6.66 1.23 -11.01
C ALA A 54 7.13 -0.23 -11.25
N GLN A 55 8.42 -0.42 -11.58
CA GLN A 55 9.01 -1.74 -11.75
C GLN A 55 9.03 -2.54 -10.44
N ALA A 56 9.38 -1.91 -9.31
CA ALA A 56 9.36 -2.56 -8.00
C ALA A 56 7.95 -3.04 -7.64
N VAL A 57 6.92 -2.21 -7.87
CA VAL A 57 5.52 -2.60 -7.63
C VAL A 57 5.08 -3.72 -8.56
N ALA A 58 5.45 -3.67 -9.85
CA ALA A 58 5.11 -4.71 -10.82
C ALA A 58 5.76 -6.05 -10.46
N ARG A 59 7.05 -6.03 -10.11
CA ARG A 59 7.78 -7.22 -9.65
C ARG A 59 7.14 -7.81 -8.41
N ARG A 60 6.82 -6.97 -7.42
CA ARG A 60 6.19 -7.45 -6.19
C ARG A 60 4.83 -8.09 -6.44
N ARG A 61 4.04 -7.54 -7.37
CA ARG A 61 2.77 -8.16 -7.77
C ARG A 61 2.96 -9.55 -8.36
N ALA A 62 3.93 -9.71 -9.27
CA ALA A 62 4.23 -11.01 -9.86
C ALA A 62 4.69 -12.03 -8.79
N GLU A 63 5.55 -11.62 -7.86
CA GLU A 63 5.97 -12.45 -6.73
C GLU A 63 4.79 -12.88 -5.85
N VAL A 64 3.85 -11.96 -5.59
CA VAL A 64 2.65 -12.24 -4.79
C VAL A 64 1.72 -13.20 -5.53
N GLU A 65 1.53 -13.05 -6.84
CA GLU A 65 0.77 -13.99 -7.65
C GLU A 65 1.40 -15.39 -7.63
N GLU A 66 2.73 -15.48 -7.71
CA GLU A 66 3.46 -16.75 -7.61
C GLU A 66 3.29 -17.40 -6.22
N ILE A 67 3.41 -16.62 -5.15
CA ILE A 67 3.16 -17.09 -3.78
C ILE A 67 1.71 -17.56 -3.64
N LEU A 68 0.73 -16.79 -4.13
CA LEU A 68 -0.69 -17.14 -4.05
C LEU A 68 -1.04 -18.39 -4.86
N ALA A 69 -0.25 -18.76 -5.87
CA ALA A 69 -0.42 -20.02 -6.59
C ALA A 69 -0.04 -21.23 -5.74
N GLN A 70 0.82 -21.06 -4.72
CA GLN A 70 1.23 -22.15 -3.82
C GLN A 70 0.14 -22.49 -2.80
N PRO A 71 -0.01 -23.78 -2.41
CA PRO A 71 -0.91 -24.16 -1.34
C PRO A 71 -0.56 -23.45 -0.03
N GLY A 72 -1.48 -22.62 0.49
CA GLY A 72 -1.26 -21.87 1.72
C GLY A 72 -0.45 -20.58 1.57
N GLY A 73 0.00 -20.21 0.36
CA GLY A 73 0.79 -18.99 0.17
C GLY A 73 0.05 -17.69 0.52
N TRP A 74 -1.29 -17.70 0.49
CA TRP A 74 -2.10 -16.59 0.99
C TRP A 74 -1.81 -16.27 2.47
N GLN A 75 -1.46 -17.26 3.28
CA GLN A 75 -1.12 -17.06 4.68
C GLN A 75 0.20 -16.29 4.82
N GLN A 76 1.20 -16.63 4.00
CA GLN A 76 2.48 -15.93 3.97
C GLN A 76 2.33 -14.46 3.58
N VAL A 77 1.49 -14.17 2.58
CA VAL A 77 1.21 -12.78 2.18
C VAL A 77 0.51 -12.02 3.30
N LEU A 78 -0.46 -12.65 3.97
CA LEU A 78 -1.15 -12.02 5.11
C LEU A 78 -0.26 -11.83 6.32
N ASP A 79 0.63 -12.77 6.64
CA ASP A 79 1.59 -12.63 7.73
C ASP A 79 2.50 -11.42 7.50
N GLN A 80 2.96 -11.21 6.25
CA GLN A 80 3.73 -10.02 5.91
C GLN A 80 2.89 -8.74 6.05
N LEU A 81 1.66 -8.72 5.52
CA LEU A 81 0.75 -7.58 5.65
C LEU A 81 0.45 -7.24 7.12
N LEU A 82 0.29 -8.25 7.98
CA LEU A 82 0.07 -8.07 9.42
C LEU A 82 1.33 -7.56 10.13
N ALA A 83 2.50 -8.06 9.76
CA ALA A 83 3.78 -7.58 10.30
C ALA A 83 4.01 -6.10 9.94
N ASP A 84 3.69 -5.71 8.70
CA ASP A 84 3.83 -4.32 8.25
C ASP A 84 2.81 -3.39 8.93
N ALA A 85 1.55 -3.84 9.06
CA ALA A 85 0.48 -3.03 9.63
C ALA A 85 0.50 -2.94 11.17
N LEU A 86 1.04 -3.95 11.85
CA LEU A 86 1.04 -4.09 13.32
C LEU A 86 2.41 -4.56 13.85
N PRO A 87 3.49 -3.79 13.62
CA PRO A 87 4.86 -4.23 13.92
C PRO A 87 5.08 -4.51 15.42
N GLU A 88 4.44 -3.75 16.30
CA GLU A 88 4.61 -3.84 17.76
C GLU A 88 4.01 -5.11 18.38
N VAL A 89 3.04 -5.74 17.71
CA VAL A 89 2.25 -6.83 18.30
C VAL A 89 2.74 -8.21 17.82
N GLY A 90 3.59 -8.26 16.80
CA GLY A 90 4.00 -9.51 16.15
C GLY A 90 2.80 -10.27 15.58
N ALA A 91 1.85 -9.54 14.99
CA ALA A 91 0.59 -10.10 14.49
C ALA A 91 0.84 -11.15 13.40
N ARG A 92 0.21 -12.32 13.55
CA ARG A 92 0.27 -13.44 12.60
C ARG A 92 -1.09 -14.10 12.45
N VAL A 93 -1.28 -14.76 11.31
CA VAL A 93 -2.43 -15.60 11.04
C VAL A 93 -2.34 -16.85 11.91
N GLY A 94 -3.37 -17.08 12.71
CA GLY A 94 -3.51 -18.24 13.58
C GLY A 94 -3.86 -19.53 12.81
N PRO A 95 -3.82 -20.68 13.49
CA PRO A 95 -4.00 -22.00 12.86
C PRO A 95 -5.41 -22.23 12.30
N GLU A 96 -6.42 -21.50 12.79
CA GLU A 96 -7.79 -21.58 12.24
C GLU A 96 -7.87 -20.95 10.83
N GLY A 97 -6.90 -20.11 10.44
CA GLY A 97 -6.82 -19.52 9.12
C GLY A 97 -7.99 -18.57 8.80
N VAL A 98 -8.65 -18.78 7.66
CA VAL A 98 -9.75 -17.93 7.19
C VAL A 98 -11.05 -18.31 7.90
N LEU A 99 -11.61 -17.37 8.67
CA LEU A 99 -12.87 -17.55 9.40
C LEU A 99 -14.09 -17.18 8.56
N LYS A 100 -13.97 -16.17 7.69
CA LYS A 100 -15.10 -15.68 6.87
C LYS A 100 -14.60 -14.97 5.63
N VAL A 101 -15.32 -15.12 4.52
CA VAL A 101 -15.14 -14.33 3.28
C VAL A 101 -16.53 -13.92 2.81
N SER A 102 -16.76 -12.63 2.54
CA SER A 102 -18.06 -12.15 2.08
C SER A 102 -17.97 -10.82 1.33
N ALA A 103 -18.77 -10.71 0.27
CA ALA A 103 -18.85 -9.51 -0.55
C ALA A 103 -19.80 -8.43 -0.01
N ALA A 104 -20.67 -8.78 0.95
CA ALA A 104 -21.72 -7.91 1.47
C ALA A 104 -21.59 -7.73 2.99
N PRO A 105 -21.80 -6.52 3.56
CA PRO A 105 -22.24 -5.27 2.90
C PRO A 105 -21.13 -4.58 2.09
N ALA A 106 -19.89 -4.99 2.28
CA ALA A 106 -18.74 -4.61 1.49
C ALA A 106 -17.79 -5.82 1.42
N PRO A 107 -16.92 -5.91 0.41
CA PRO A 107 -15.86 -6.91 0.35
C PRO A 107 -15.06 -6.95 1.64
N HIS A 108 -15.06 -8.12 2.27
CA HIS A 108 -14.30 -8.36 3.47
C HIS A 108 -14.01 -9.84 3.71
N PHE A 109 -12.88 -10.08 4.34
CA PHE A 109 -12.54 -11.38 4.86
C PHE A 109 -12.00 -11.25 6.28
N VAL A 110 -12.21 -12.29 7.07
CA VAL A 110 -11.80 -12.37 8.47
C VAL A 110 -10.87 -13.54 8.59
N VAL A 111 -9.69 -13.30 9.14
CA VAL A 111 -8.73 -14.35 9.48
C VAL A 111 -8.55 -14.41 10.99
N ALA A 112 -8.41 -15.63 11.51
CA ALA A 112 -8.02 -15.84 12.88
C ALA A 112 -6.59 -15.34 13.07
N GLY A 113 -6.38 -14.58 14.12
CA GLY A 113 -5.05 -14.25 14.61
C GLY A 113 -4.64 -15.19 15.74
N GLU A 114 -3.39 -15.07 16.16
CA GLU A 114 -2.96 -15.65 17.42
C GLU A 114 -3.67 -15.00 18.64
N LYS A 115 -3.66 -15.69 19.78
CA LYS A 115 -4.13 -15.18 21.08
C LYS A 115 -5.62 -14.76 21.09
N GLY A 116 -6.45 -15.37 20.24
CA GLY A 116 -7.89 -15.07 20.18
C GLY A 116 -8.21 -13.71 19.56
N LEU A 117 -7.31 -13.16 18.75
CA LEU A 117 -7.60 -12.01 17.90
C LEU A 117 -8.22 -12.47 16.58
N ALA A 118 -8.94 -11.57 15.91
CA ALA A 118 -9.43 -11.76 14.56
C ALA A 118 -9.13 -10.50 13.75
N TYR A 119 -8.55 -10.68 12.57
CA TYR A 119 -8.18 -9.60 11.67
C TYR A 119 -9.20 -9.54 10.53
N THR A 120 -9.92 -8.43 10.44
CA THR A 120 -10.91 -8.20 9.38
C THR A 120 -10.33 -7.25 8.36
N PHE A 121 -10.14 -7.74 7.14
CA PHE A 121 -9.71 -6.94 6.00
C PHE A 121 -10.95 -6.52 5.22
N THR A 122 -11.04 -5.24 4.85
CA THR A 122 -12.21 -4.72 4.14
C THR A 122 -11.91 -3.50 3.29
N THR A 123 -12.73 -3.27 2.27
CA THR A 123 -12.72 -2.02 1.50
C THR A 123 -13.55 -0.90 2.14
N SER A 124 -14.44 -1.21 3.09
CA SER A 124 -15.27 -0.21 3.77
C SER A 124 -15.52 -0.57 5.24
N PRO A 125 -14.69 -0.06 6.16
CA PRO A 125 -14.88 -0.31 7.59
C PRO A 125 -16.21 0.26 8.10
N ASP A 126 -16.67 1.38 7.55
CA ASP A 126 -17.91 2.03 8.00
C ASP A 126 -19.16 1.25 7.59
N ALA A 127 -19.17 0.62 6.42
CA ALA A 127 -20.27 -0.26 6.01
C ALA A 127 -20.41 -1.46 6.95
N LEU A 128 -19.28 -2.05 7.34
CA LEU A 128 -19.25 -3.18 8.27
C LEU A 128 -19.61 -2.81 9.70
N ARG A 129 -19.21 -1.61 10.16
CA ARG A 129 -19.67 -1.07 11.46
C ARG A 129 -21.18 -0.90 11.48
N LYS A 130 -21.77 -0.36 10.41
CA LYS A 130 -23.23 -0.19 10.29
C LYS A 130 -23.96 -1.53 10.29
N ALA A 131 -23.37 -2.55 9.67
CA ALA A 131 -23.90 -3.92 9.68
C ALA A 131 -23.61 -4.70 10.98
N GLY A 132 -22.92 -4.10 11.97
CA GLY A 132 -22.64 -4.72 13.25
C GLY A 132 -21.62 -5.87 13.19
N VAL A 133 -20.80 -5.95 12.14
CA VAL A 133 -19.75 -6.99 12.03
C VAL A 133 -18.67 -6.79 13.10
N PHE A 134 -18.38 -5.54 13.44
CA PHE A 134 -17.44 -5.18 14.48
C PHE A 134 -17.81 -3.86 15.16
N GLY A 135 -17.30 -3.64 16.37
CA GLY A 135 -17.66 -2.50 17.22
C GLY A 135 -16.95 -1.20 16.84
N ARG A 136 -17.51 -0.04 17.23
CA ARG A 136 -16.92 1.29 16.97
C ARG A 136 -15.54 1.50 17.61
N LYS A 137 -15.23 0.76 18.68
CA LYS A 137 -13.96 0.87 19.42
C LYS A 137 -12.82 0.07 18.78
N ASN A 138 -13.09 -0.74 17.76
CA ASN A 138 -12.07 -1.58 17.17
C ASN A 138 -11.09 -0.72 16.34
N PRO A 139 -9.77 -0.89 16.55
CA PRO A 139 -8.75 -0.18 15.78
C PRO A 139 -8.89 -0.48 14.30
N VAL A 140 -8.76 0.57 13.47
CA VAL A 140 -8.76 0.48 12.01
C VAL A 140 -7.46 1.06 11.50
N VAL A 141 -6.72 0.25 10.75
CA VAL A 141 -5.45 0.61 10.14
C VAL A 141 -5.65 0.68 8.62
N PRO A 142 -5.39 1.84 7.98
CA PRO A 142 -5.41 1.92 6.53
C PRO A 142 -4.25 1.12 5.94
N LEU A 143 -4.54 0.29 4.94
CA LEU A 143 -3.54 -0.42 4.17
C LEU A 143 -3.22 0.42 2.95
N ASP A 144 -2.18 1.26 3.05
CA ASP A 144 -1.78 2.16 1.99
C ASP A 144 -0.25 2.23 1.81
N ALA A 145 0.18 3.14 0.92
CA ALA A 145 1.57 3.29 0.54
C ALA A 145 2.48 3.78 1.68
N SER A 146 1.93 4.18 2.84
CA SER A 146 2.72 4.51 4.02
C SER A 146 3.32 3.26 4.69
N LEU A 147 2.68 2.10 4.53
CA LEU A 147 3.22 0.81 4.98
C LEU A 147 4.19 0.26 3.93
N HIS A 148 3.68 -0.01 2.74
CA HIS A 148 4.47 -0.41 1.59
C HIS A 148 3.71 -0.06 0.29
N PRO A 149 4.40 0.36 -0.80
CA PRO A 149 3.72 0.74 -2.06
C PRO A 149 2.82 -0.36 -2.65
N ALA A 150 3.10 -1.63 -2.35
CA ALA A 150 2.33 -2.77 -2.83
C ALA A 150 1.20 -3.25 -1.91
N THR A 151 1.09 -2.76 -0.66
CA THR A 151 0.17 -3.30 0.38
C THR A 151 -1.28 -3.40 -0.10
N ARG A 152 -1.78 -2.38 -0.81
CA ARG A 152 -3.16 -2.41 -1.37
C ARG A 152 -3.35 -3.51 -2.40
N ALA A 153 -2.36 -3.68 -3.28
CA ALA A 153 -2.41 -4.69 -4.32
C ALA A 153 -2.32 -6.10 -3.74
N GLU A 154 -1.54 -6.28 -2.67
CA GLU A 154 -1.43 -7.54 -1.94
C GLU A 154 -2.75 -7.91 -1.25
N ALA A 155 -3.37 -6.97 -0.52
CA ALA A 155 -4.67 -7.19 0.11
C ALA A 155 -5.77 -7.51 -0.92
N GLN A 156 -5.77 -6.80 -2.05
CA GLN A 156 -6.67 -7.06 -3.18
C GLN A 156 -6.45 -8.46 -3.77
N ALA A 157 -5.19 -8.84 -4.03
CA ALA A 157 -4.86 -10.14 -4.61
C ALA A 157 -5.27 -11.30 -3.68
N VAL A 158 -5.06 -11.15 -2.37
CA VAL A 158 -5.54 -12.12 -1.37
C VAL A 158 -7.07 -12.20 -1.39
N TRP A 159 -7.77 -11.07 -1.44
CA TRP A 159 -9.23 -11.06 -1.55
C TRP A 159 -9.70 -11.79 -2.81
N ASP A 160 -9.14 -11.46 -3.98
CA ASP A 160 -9.53 -12.08 -5.25
C ASP A 160 -9.28 -13.60 -5.22
N HIS A 161 -8.16 -14.03 -4.65
CA HIS A 161 -7.83 -15.44 -4.43
C HIS A 161 -8.84 -16.14 -3.51
N LEU A 162 -9.17 -15.55 -2.37
CA LEU A 162 -10.10 -16.12 -1.39
C LEU A 162 -11.55 -16.09 -1.88
N ALA A 163 -11.97 -15.00 -2.52
CA ALA A 163 -13.32 -14.80 -3.03
C ALA A 163 -13.64 -15.81 -4.13
N THR A 164 -12.71 -16.11 -5.03
CA THR A 164 -12.87 -17.12 -6.08
C THR A 164 -13.13 -18.52 -5.49
N ARG A 165 -12.65 -18.79 -4.27
CA ARG A 165 -12.80 -20.09 -3.59
C ARG A 165 -14.04 -20.17 -2.67
N HIS A 166 -14.45 -19.06 -2.06
CA HIS A 166 -15.45 -19.06 -0.98
C HIS A 166 -16.75 -18.32 -1.32
N VAL A 167 -16.75 -17.47 -2.34
CA VAL A 167 -17.91 -16.68 -2.76
C VAL A 167 -18.42 -17.23 -4.09
N ARG A 168 -19.75 -17.29 -4.26
CA ARG A 168 -20.34 -17.66 -5.55
C ARG A 168 -19.92 -16.65 -6.61
N GLN A 169 -19.51 -17.12 -7.79
CA GLN A 169 -18.97 -16.26 -8.86
C GLN A 169 -19.86 -15.05 -9.19
N GLU A 170 -21.19 -15.24 -9.19
CA GLU A 170 -22.18 -14.18 -9.45
C GLU A 170 -22.23 -13.07 -8.39
N SER A 171 -21.66 -13.32 -7.21
CA SER A 171 -21.67 -12.39 -6.07
C SER A 171 -20.31 -11.75 -5.81
N ILE A 172 -19.30 -11.99 -6.66
CA ILE A 172 -17.97 -11.38 -6.54
C ILE A 172 -18.03 -9.99 -7.17
N PRO A 173 -17.96 -8.90 -6.38
CA PRO A 173 -18.01 -7.56 -6.92
C PRO A 173 -16.69 -7.24 -7.63
N VAL A 174 -16.80 -6.60 -8.79
CA VAL A 174 -15.62 -6.05 -9.48
C VAL A 174 -15.12 -4.85 -8.67
N LEU A 175 -13.96 -5.01 -8.04
CA LEU A 175 -13.35 -3.96 -7.25
C LEU A 175 -12.52 -3.02 -8.14
N PRO A 176 -12.61 -1.69 -7.96
CA PRO A 176 -11.70 -0.77 -8.61
C PRO A 176 -10.25 -1.08 -8.23
N ARG A 177 -9.31 -0.97 -9.17
CA ARG A 177 -7.87 -1.17 -8.93
C ARG A 177 -7.29 -0.28 -7.82
N GLN A 178 -7.97 0.82 -7.50
CA GLN A 178 -7.58 1.80 -6.48
C GLN A 178 -8.44 1.69 -5.20
N ALA A 179 -9.21 0.62 -5.02
CA ALA A 179 -9.98 0.42 -3.81
C ALA A 179 -9.07 0.52 -2.57
N GLY A 180 -9.46 1.38 -1.62
CA GLY A 180 -8.78 1.46 -0.34
C GLY A 180 -9.05 0.19 0.46
N TRP A 181 -8.00 -0.39 1.04
CA TRP A 181 -8.12 -1.54 1.94
C TRP A 181 -7.82 -1.10 3.36
N PHE A 182 -8.50 -1.72 4.32
CA PHE A 182 -8.37 -1.43 5.74
C PHE A 182 -8.28 -2.74 6.51
N LEU A 183 -7.40 -2.77 7.50
CA LEU A 183 -7.30 -3.82 8.50
C LEU A 183 -8.02 -3.37 9.76
N VAL A 184 -8.88 -4.23 10.31
CA VAL A 184 -9.57 -4.00 11.58
C VAL A 184 -9.20 -5.10 12.56
N VAL A 185 -8.71 -4.71 13.73
CA VAL A 185 -8.36 -5.64 14.80
C VAL A 185 -9.57 -5.86 15.68
N CYS A 186 -10.09 -7.08 15.68
CA CYS A 186 -11.22 -7.51 16.48
C CYS A 186 -10.76 -8.56 17.50
N GLN A 187 -11.46 -8.66 18.63
CA GLN A 187 -11.40 -9.89 19.42
C GLN A 187 -12.15 -10.98 18.66
N ALA A 188 -11.59 -12.18 18.61
CA ALA A 188 -12.27 -13.32 18.01
C ALA A 188 -13.61 -13.53 18.75
N PRO A 189 -14.71 -13.80 18.03
CA PRO A 189 -15.95 -14.14 18.68
C PRO A 189 -15.71 -15.37 19.56
N ALA A 190 -15.99 -15.27 20.85
CA ALA A 190 -15.82 -16.38 21.77
C ALA A 190 -16.50 -17.62 21.17
N PRO A 191 -15.82 -18.79 21.14
CA PRO A 191 -16.40 -20.00 20.57
C PRO A 191 -17.74 -20.24 21.23
N LYS A 192 -18.77 -20.41 20.41
CA LYS A 192 -20.16 -20.66 20.83
C LYS A 192 -20.30 -22.09 21.40
N ALA A 193 -19.42 -22.48 22.31
CA ALA A 193 -19.46 -23.77 22.97
C ALA A 193 -20.38 -23.68 24.21
N ALA A 194 -21.45 -24.49 24.18
CA ALA A 194 -22.22 -24.97 25.34
C ALA A 194 -23.07 -23.96 26.16
N ARG A 195 -23.99 -23.23 25.52
CA ARG A 195 -25.16 -22.66 26.25
C ARG A 195 -26.48 -23.39 26.00
N ARG A 196 -26.46 -24.55 25.36
CA ARG A 196 -27.62 -25.46 25.26
C ARG A 196 -27.16 -26.91 25.35
N ALA A 197 -27.20 -27.44 26.57
CA ALA A 197 -27.54 -28.84 26.83
C ALA A 197 -28.68 -28.84 27.88
N PRO A 198 -29.61 -29.80 27.79
CA PRO A 198 -31.00 -29.65 28.18
C PRO A 198 -31.22 -29.88 29.67
N GLY A 199 -32.31 -29.32 30.20
CA GLY A 199 -32.76 -29.59 31.56
C GLY A 199 -32.79 -31.10 31.85
N LEU A 200 -32.07 -31.49 32.89
CA LEU A 200 -32.13 -32.83 33.49
C LEU A 200 -33.57 -33.13 33.95
N PRO A 201 -34.09 -34.35 33.71
CA PRO A 201 -35.41 -34.75 34.17
C PRO A 201 -35.43 -34.84 35.70
N GLY A 202 -36.36 -34.11 36.30
CA GLY A 202 -36.64 -34.15 37.73
C GLY A 202 -37.15 -35.52 38.15
N ARG A 203 -36.28 -36.28 38.81
CA ARG A 203 -36.52 -36.97 40.09
C ARG A 203 -37.89 -37.66 40.24
N GLN A 204 -37.94 -38.96 39.92
CA GLN A 204 -38.95 -39.88 40.44
C GLN A 204 -39.02 -39.78 41.98
N ARG A 205 -40.18 -39.37 42.50
CA ARG A 205 -40.55 -39.58 43.90
C ARG A 205 -41.19 -40.98 44.02
N ARG A 206 -40.43 -41.91 44.60
CA ARG A 206 -40.99 -43.05 45.33
C ARG A 206 -41.66 -42.53 46.61
N ARG A 207 -42.97 -42.74 46.72
CA ARG A 207 -43.70 -43.04 47.97
C ARG A 207 -44.60 -44.22 47.57
N GLY A 208 -44.53 -45.38 48.22
CA GLY A 208 -44.69 -45.52 49.66
C GLY A 208 -46.18 -45.70 49.89
#